data_AF-A0A2G5T9Z7-F1
#
_entry.id   AF-A0A2G5T9Z7-F1
#
_cell.length_a   1.000
_cell.length_b   1.000
_cell.length_c   1.000
_cell.angle_alpha   90.00
_cell.angle_beta   90.00
_cell.angle_gamma   90.00
#
_symmetry.space_group_name_H-M   'P 1'
#
loop_
_entity.id
_entity.type
_entity.pdbx_description
1 polymer ?
#
loop_
_entity_poly.entity_id
_entity_poly.type
_entity_poly.pdbx_seq_one_letter_code
_entity_poly.pdbx_strand_id
1 'polypeptide(L)'
;MTKLSQIPCKICGHDSHGFHFGVRTCRACAIFFRRYAHSKLAMSKCLRRLENRDLCFCRPCRLRKCLKFGMKTTNFQHNRDSFSQMPRNSSLSISRSPSNFLGRPEFLTFCDPRPSNLTTFVDVHQLMSEASRLLNSGCESPIIAENQLKKLSLGAKFLKLDAENVEFFGNFGKTESVDVIEYYFVTVIKWMLRFSEFQKLGKNVQMTLLYSIWHVFMKFHKCSATAMFRKTNKNWKPFQRIIRNVCLDFEKAKMDTTWLSDYPHMYVGM
;
A
#
# COMPACT_ATOMS: atom_id res chain seq x y z
N MET A 1 51.49 12.60 14.02
CA MET A 1 50.30 13.48 14.11
C MET A 1 49.66 13.29 15.48
N THR A 2 49.67 14.34 16.28
CA THR A 2 49.22 14.40 17.67
C THR A 2 47.72 14.11 17.79
N LYS A 3 47.33 13.16 18.65
CA LYS A 3 45.93 12.95 19.07
C LYS A 3 45.40 14.28 19.62
N LEU A 4 44.52 14.96 18.88
CA LEU A 4 43.72 16.04 19.47
C LEU A 4 42.94 15.42 20.64
N SER A 5 43.23 15.89 21.84
CA SER A 5 42.48 15.54 23.04
C SER A 5 40.99 15.81 22.80
N GLN A 6 40.19 14.76 22.60
CA GLN A 6 38.75 14.88 22.43
C GLN A 6 38.16 15.43 23.73
N ILE A 7 37.75 16.69 23.72
CA ILE A 7 37.20 17.33 24.92
C ILE A 7 35.82 16.70 25.19
N PRO A 8 35.57 16.13 26.37
CA PRO A 8 34.32 15.42 26.67
C PRO A 8 33.14 16.39 26.86
N CYS A 9 31.95 15.91 26.53
CA CYS A 9 30.67 16.59 26.75
C CYS A 9 30.42 16.74 28.25
N LYS A 10 30.20 17.98 28.71
CA LYS A 10 29.94 18.28 30.12
C LYS A 10 28.65 17.63 30.67
N ILE A 11 27.76 17.17 29.79
CA ILE A 11 26.50 16.53 30.18
C ILE A 11 26.63 15.00 30.27
N CYS A 12 27.14 14.33 29.23
CA CYS A 12 27.14 12.87 29.14
C CYS A 12 28.52 12.20 29.04
N GLY A 13 29.61 12.96 29.05
CA GLY A 13 30.97 12.40 28.99
C GLY A 13 31.46 12.00 27.59
N HIS A 14 30.57 11.70 26.63
CA HIS A 14 30.95 11.43 25.23
C HIS A 14 31.61 12.61 24.53
N ASP A 15 32.26 12.36 23.39
CA ASP A 15 32.94 13.38 22.60
C ASP A 15 32.07 14.61 22.29
N SER A 16 32.56 15.77 22.71
CA SER A 16 31.90 17.03 22.42
C SER A 16 32.15 17.47 20.99
N HIS A 17 31.19 18.18 20.42
CA HIS A 17 31.28 18.71 19.05
C HIS A 17 31.37 20.26 19.05
N GLY A 18 31.76 20.84 20.20
CA GLY A 18 31.83 22.28 20.41
C GLY A 18 30.80 22.80 21.41
N PHE A 19 30.56 24.11 21.38
CA PHE A 19 29.61 24.78 22.26
C PHE A 19 28.21 24.77 21.66
N HIS A 20 27.23 24.32 22.45
CA HIS A 20 25.81 24.41 22.11
C HIS A 20 25.07 25.00 23.31
N PHE A 21 24.29 26.06 23.06
CA PHE A 21 23.50 26.75 24.11
C PHE A 21 24.33 27.24 25.30
N GLY A 22 25.59 27.64 25.06
CA GLY A 22 26.50 28.16 26.09
C GLY A 22 27.38 27.11 26.78
N VAL A 23 27.19 25.81 26.50
CA VAL A 23 27.96 24.73 27.14
C VAL A 23 28.60 23.82 26.10
N ARG A 24 29.82 23.36 26.36
CA ARG A 24 30.49 22.37 25.51
C ARG A 24 29.81 21.00 25.62
N THR A 25 29.13 20.58 24.55
CA THR A 25 28.30 19.37 24.54
C THR A 25 28.42 18.58 23.24
N CYS A 26 27.93 17.34 23.24
CA CYS A 26 27.74 16.57 22.01
C CYS A 26 26.43 16.98 21.32
N ARG A 27 26.30 16.68 20.02
CA ARG A 27 25.09 16.98 19.22
C ARG A 27 23.82 16.40 19.84
N ALA A 28 23.90 15.20 20.41
CA ALA A 28 22.75 14.56 21.06
C ALA A 28 22.25 15.32 22.29
N CYS A 29 23.14 15.87 23.12
CA CYS A 29 22.76 16.70 24.26
C CYS A 29 22.21 18.06 23.83
N ALA A 30 22.72 18.62 22.75
CA ALA A 30 22.18 19.85 22.16
C ALA A 30 20.74 19.65 21.67
N ILE A 31 20.49 18.62 20.87
CA ILE A 31 19.14 18.30 20.37
C ILE A 31 18.19 17.99 21.53
N PHE A 32 18.66 17.20 22.51
CA PHE A 32 17.88 16.91 23.72
C PHE A 32 17.47 18.19 24.45
N PHE A 33 18.41 19.11 24.69
CA PHE A 33 18.09 20.38 25.35
C PHE A 33 17.08 21.20 24.55
N ARG A 34 17.26 21.32 23.23
CA ARG A 34 16.30 22.04 22.36
C ARG A 34 14.87 21.50 22.46
N ARG A 35 14.70 20.17 22.54
CA ARG A 35 13.38 19.53 22.62
C ARG A 35 12.70 19.71 23.98
N TYR A 36 13.48 19.78 25.07
CA TYR A 36 12.94 19.66 26.43
C TYR A 36 13.16 20.90 27.30
N ALA A 37 13.87 21.93 26.86
CA ALA A 37 14.18 23.10 27.68
C ALA A 37 12.95 23.82 28.24
N HIS A 38 11.83 23.84 27.49
CA HIS A 38 10.56 24.43 27.94
C HIS A 38 9.59 23.41 28.58
N SER A 39 9.99 22.15 28.70
CA SER A 39 9.13 21.09 29.25
C SER A 39 9.17 21.07 30.79
N LYS A 40 8.09 20.60 31.43
CA LYS A 40 8.03 20.36 32.88
C LYS A 40 8.91 19.19 33.35
N LEU A 41 9.68 18.57 32.44
CA LEU A 41 10.46 17.36 32.68
C LEU A 41 11.56 17.54 33.74
N ALA A 42 12.07 18.76 33.93
CA ALA A 42 13.06 19.05 34.97
C ALA A 42 12.48 18.95 36.39
N MET A 43 11.16 19.08 36.53
CA MET A 43 10.45 18.97 37.82
C MET A 43 10.03 17.52 38.10
N SER A 44 9.98 16.64 37.09
CA SER A 44 9.59 15.24 37.24
C SER A 44 10.61 14.43 38.03
N LYS A 45 10.16 13.55 38.95
CA LYS A 45 11.05 12.70 39.76
C LYS A 45 12.02 11.88 38.90
N CYS A 46 13.19 11.58 39.45
CA CYS A 46 14.14 10.66 38.81
C CYS A 46 13.46 9.32 38.55
N LEU A 47 13.51 8.82 37.31
CA LEU A 47 12.92 7.53 36.93
C LEU A 47 13.80 6.32 37.31
N ARG A 48 14.93 6.54 38.00
CA ARG A 48 15.84 5.48 38.47
C ARG A 48 16.16 5.65 39.95
N ARG A 49 16.06 4.56 40.72
CA ARG A 49 16.58 4.38 42.08
C ARG A 49 17.93 3.65 42.04
N LEU A 50 18.94 4.17 41.34
CA LEU A 50 20.23 3.47 41.21
C LEU A 50 21.43 4.39 41.48
N GLU A 51 22.36 3.87 42.28
CA GLU A 51 23.54 4.55 42.86
C GLU A 51 24.69 4.83 41.87
N ASN A 52 24.67 4.24 40.67
CA ASN A 52 25.72 4.46 39.67
C ASN A 52 25.43 5.67 38.77
N ARG A 53 26.11 6.79 39.05
CA ARG A 53 25.80 8.14 38.53
C ARG A 53 26.35 8.47 37.14
N ASP A 54 27.22 7.64 36.56
CA ASP A 54 28.13 8.15 35.52
C ASP A 54 27.81 7.79 34.06
N LEU A 55 26.94 6.82 33.77
CA LEU A 55 26.72 6.38 32.38
C LEU A 55 25.29 6.42 31.86
N CYS A 56 24.34 6.85 32.70
CA CYS A 56 22.94 6.74 32.34
C CYS A 56 22.10 7.86 33.00
N PHE A 57 21.83 8.94 32.27
CA PHE A 57 20.94 10.01 32.76
C PHE A 57 19.49 9.75 32.34
N CYS A 58 18.60 9.61 33.33
CA CYS A 58 17.16 9.65 33.09
C CYS A 58 16.79 10.98 32.40
N ARG A 59 15.72 11.07 31.59
CA ARG A 59 15.39 12.33 30.89
C ARG A 59 15.26 13.54 31.85
N PRO A 60 14.57 13.44 33.01
CA PRO A 60 14.57 14.50 34.02
C PRO A 60 15.97 14.89 34.53
N CYS A 61 16.80 13.90 34.83
CA CYS A 61 18.17 14.05 35.34
C CYS A 61 19.06 14.75 34.32
N ARG A 62 18.94 14.35 33.05
CA ARG A 62 19.69 14.90 31.93
C ARG A 62 19.33 16.36 31.73
N LEU A 63 18.05 16.70 31.80
CA LEU A 63 17.59 18.08 31.66
C LEU A 63 18.05 18.96 32.84
N ARG A 64 17.96 18.46 34.08
CA ARG A 64 18.52 19.17 35.25
C ARG A 64 20.02 19.42 35.10
N LYS A 65 20.76 18.43 34.60
CA LYS A 65 22.20 18.57 34.35
C LYS A 65 22.47 19.63 33.27
N CYS A 66 21.71 19.64 32.17
CA CYS A 66 21.79 20.68 31.15
C CYS A 66 21.61 22.09 31.75
N LEU A 67 20.58 22.28 32.57
CA LEU A 67 20.31 23.56 33.25
C LEU A 67 21.40 23.92 34.26
N LYS A 68 21.84 22.95 35.08
CA LYS A 68 22.90 23.11 36.09
C LYS A 68 24.22 23.58 35.49
N PHE A 69 24.60 23.04 34.33
CA PHE A 69 25.82 23.43 33.63
C PHE A 69 25.67 24.74 32.83
N GLY A 70 24.50 25.39 32.86
CA GLY A 70 24.30 26.71 32.27
C GLY A 70 23.86 26.68 30.82
N MET A 71 23.22 25.61 30.33
CA MET A 71 22.60 25.64 29.00
C MET A 71 21.41 26.64 29.01
N LYS A 72 21.45 27.64 28.13
CA LYS A 72 20.44 28.72 28.06
C LYS A 72 19.60 28.63 26.80
N THR A 73 18.30 28.94 26.93
CA THR A 73 17.35 29.01 25.80
C THR A 73 17.48 30.30 24.99
N THR A 74 18.19 31.31 25.50
CA THR A 74 18.41 32.61 24.84
C THR A 74 18.98 32.48 23.42
N ASN A 75 19.71 31.39 23.15
CA ASN A 75 20.35 31.14 21.86
C ASN A 75 19.50 30.21 20.95
N PHE A 76 18.21 30.06 21.24
CA PHE A 76 17.29 29.31 20.38
C PHE A 76 16.95 30.18 19.17
N GLN A 77 17.40 29.74 17.98
CA GLN A 77 16.95 30.33 16.73
C GLN A 77 15.54 29.81 16.44
N HIS A 78 14.52 30.63 16.69
CA HIS A 78 13.11 30.30 16.44
C HIS A 78 12.70 30.52 14.97
N ASN A 79 13.37 31.45 14.27
CA ASN A 79 13.12 31.79 12.88
C ASN A 79 14.17 31.14 11.97
N ARG A 80 14.13 29.81 11.84
CA ARG A 80 14.69 29.21 10.62
C ARG A 80 13.53 29.08 9.65
N ASP A 81 13.74 29.53 8.42
CA ASP A 81 12.82 29.27 7.32
C ASP A 81 12.42 27.80 7.38
N SER A 82 11.12 27.56 7.52
CA SER A 82 10.60 26.21 7.49
C SER A 82 10.94 25.67 6.10
N PHE A 83 11.80 24.65 6.01
CA PHE A 83 12.06 23.92 4.76
C PHE A 83 10.82 23.17 4.22
N SER A 84 9.63 23.58 4.65
CA SER A 84 8.34 23.03 4.28
C SER A 84 7.25 24.03 4.64
N GLN A 85 6.97 24.94 3.71
CA GLN A 85 5.61 25.40 3.42
C GLN A 85 5.59 26.15 2.10
N MET A 86 5.32 25.40 1.02
CA MET A 86 4.68 25.98 -0.16
C MET A 86 3.43 26.74 0.27
N PRO A 87 3.12 27.89 -0.36
CA PRO A 87 1.97 28.71 0.00
C PRO A 87 0.66 27.94 -0.17
N ARG A 88 -0.19 27.94 0.86
CA ARG A 88 -1.47 27.20 0.91
C ARG A 88 -2.60 27.80 0.06
N ASN A 89 -2.28 28.55 -0.99
CA ASN A 89 -3.26 29.17 -1.89
C ASN A 89 -2.98 28.79 -3.35
N SER A 90 -3.20 27.52 -3.65
CA SER A 90 -3.70 27.07 -4.95
C SER A 90 -4.61 25.90 -4.63
N SER A 91 -5.82 25.89 -5.19
CA SER A 91 -6.63 24.67 -5.35
C SER A 91 -5.73 23.43 -5.39
N LEU A 92 -6.01 22.42 -4.57
CA LEU A 92 -5.30 21.14 -4.51
C LEU A 92 -5.04 20.57 -5.92
N SER A 93 -4.00 21.05 -6.60
CA SER A 93 -3.42 20.40 -7.75
C SER A 93 -2.52 19.36 -7.11
N ILE A 94 -3.12 18.21 -6.84
CA ILE A 94 -2.35 16.98 -6.68
C ILE A 94 -1.34 17.01 -7.82
N SER A 95 -0.05 17.05 -7.52
CA SER A 95 1.00 16.95 -8.54
C SER A 95 0.61 15.78 -9.41
N ARG A 96 0.21 16.07 -10.66
CA ARG A 96 -0.24 15.02 -11.57
C ARG A 96 0.91 14.02 -11.62
N SER A 97 0.62 12.75 -11.35
CA SER A 97 1.62 11.70 -11.58
C SER A 97 2.16 11.90 -13.00
N PRO A 98 3.43 11.55 -13.29
CA PRO A 98 3.96 11.60 -14.65
C PRO A 98 2.98 10.98 -15.64
N SER A 99 2.30 9.92 -15.22
CA SER A 99 1.25 9.25 -15.98
C SER A 99 0.02 10.13 -16.27
N ASN A 100 -0.50 10.85 -15.27
CA ASN A 100 -1.63 11.76 -15.44
C ASN A 100 -1.24 13.05 -16.17
N PHE A 101 0.02 13.48 -16.07
CA PHE A 101 0.54 14.65 -16.78
C PHE A 101 0.73 14.35 -18.26
N LEU A 102 1.34 13.21 -18.57
CA LEU A 102 1.59 12.76 -19.94
C LEU A 102 0.38 12.10 -20.59
N GLY A 103 -0.64 11.73 -19.81
CA GLY A 103 -1.78 10.95 -20.27
C GLY A 103 -1.41 9.51 -20.66
N ARG A 104 -0.34 8.95 -20.06
CA ARG A 104 0.20 7.63 -20.41
C ARG A 104 0.53 6.80 -19.18
N PRO A 105 0.36 5.47 -19.19
CA PRO A 105 0.83 4.63 -18.10
C PRO A 105 2.33 4.79 -17.82
N GLU A 106 2.73 4.65 -16.56
CA GLU A 106 4.12 4.87 -16.11
C GLU A 106 5.11 3.95 -16.84
N PHE A 107 4.72 2.70 -17.11
CA PHE A 107 5.54 1.72 -17.82
C PHE A 107 5.76 2.03 -19.32
N LEU A 108 5.01 2.97 -19.90
CA LEU A 108 5.17 3.41 -21.30
C LEU A 108 5.99 4.69 -21.42
N THR A 109 6.27 5.38 -20.30
CA THR A 109 6.91 6.71 -20.32
C THR A 109 8.29 6.73 -21.00
N PHE A 110 9.02 5.62 -20.95
CA PHE A 110 10.35 5.47 -21.55
C PHE A 110 10.36 4.67 -22.87
N CYS A 111 9.20 4.18 -23.32
CA CYS A 111 9.11 3.17 -24.38
C CYS A 111 8.55 3.73 -25.69
N ASP A 112 7.60 4.68 -25.63
CA ASP A 112 7.05 5.32 -26.82
C ASP A 112 6.80 6.81 -26.55
N PRO A 113 7.47 7.73 -27.26
CA PRO A 113 7.25 9.17 -27.11
C PRO A 113 5.95 9.65 -27.78
N ARG A 114 5.26 8.84 -28.59
CA ARG A 114 4.03 9.23 -29.30
C ARG A 114 2.78 9.07 -28.42
N PRO A 115 1.88 10.06 -28.40
CA PRO A 115 0.63 9.94 -27.67
C PRO A 115 -0.30 8.99 -28.41
N SER A 116 -0.97 8.12 -27.66
CA SER A 116 -2.09 7.34 -28.17
C SER A 116 -3.21 8.29 -28.61
N ASN A 117 -3.81 8.02 -29.77
CA ASN A 117 -4.99 8.73 -30.25
C ASN A 117 -6.26 7.89 -30.09
N LEU A 118 -6.13 6.68 -29.56
CA LEU A 118 -7.23 5.75 -29.38
C LEU A 118 -7.85 5.92 -27.98
N THR A 119 -9.12 6.29 -27.93
CA THR A 119 -9.94 6.18 -26.72
C THR A 119 -10.92 5.03 -26.87
N THR A 120 -10.67 3.91 -26.18
CA THR A 120 -11.58 2.77 -26.16
C THR A 120 -12.56 2.90 -24.99
N PHE A 121 -13.85 2.83 -25.30
CA PHE A 121 -14.91 2.70 -24.29
C PHE A 121 -15.41 1.25 -24.26
N VAL A 122 -15.44 0.67 -23.07
CA VAL A 122 -16.05 -0.65 -22.83
C VAL A 122 -17.38 -0.42 -22.14
N ASP A 123 -18.48 -0.72 -22.83
CA ASP A 123 -19.80 -0.66 -22.23
C ASP A 123 -19.95 -1.79 -21.20
N VAL A 124 -20.20 -1.39 -19.95
CA VAL A 124 -20.42 -2.30 -18.82
C VAL A 124 -21.85 -2.19 -18.27
N HIS A 125 -22.76 -1.53 -18.98
CA HIS A 125 -24.14 -1.32 -18.52
C HIS A 125 -24.86 -2.62 -18.16
N GLN A 126 -24.70 -3.66 -18.99
CA GLN A 126 -25.27 -4.99 -18.72
C GLN A 126 -24.73 -5.59 -17.42
N LEU A 127 -23.41 -5.49 -17.21
CA LEU A 127 -22.76 -5.95 -15.97
C LEU A 127 -23.28 -5.18 -14.74
N MET A 128 -23.51 -3.88 -14.87
CA MET A 128 -24.06 -3.05 -13.78
C MET A 128 -25.52 -3.36 -13.48
N SER A 129 -26.31 -3.62 -14.51
CA SER A 129 -27.70 -4.06 -14.40
C SER A 129 -27.77 -5.41 -13.67
N GLU A 130 -26.92 -6.36 -14.05
CA GLU A 130 -26.85 -7.68 -13.42
C GLU A 130 -26.39 -7.59 -11.95
N ALA A 131 -25.39 -6.76 -11.66
CA ALA A 131 -24.96 -6.51 -10.29
C ALA A 131 -26.07 -5.93 -9.42
N SER A 132 -26.81 -4.94 -9.94
CA SER A 132 -27.93 -4.33 -9.24
C SER A 132 -29.05 -5.35 -8.99
N ARG A 133 -29.35 -6.20 -9.99
CA ARG A 133 -30.31 -7.31 -9.87
C ARG A 133 -29.91 -8.26 -8.74
N LEU A 134 -28.67 -8.75 -8.73
CA LEU A 134 -28.14 -9.66 -7.70
C LEU A 134 -28.19 -9.03 -6.30
N LEU A 135 -27.79 -7.76 -6.17
CA LEU A 135 -27.85 -7.05 -4.91
C LEU A 135 -29.28 -6.92 -4.40
N ASN A 136 -30.29 -6.81 -5.27
CA ASN A 136 -31.69 -6.73 -4.89
C ASN A 136 -32.30 -8.11 -4.58
N SER A 137 -31.91 -9.15 -5.30
CA SER A 137 -32.36 -10.53 -5.03
C SER A 137 -31.78 -11.11 -3.73
N GLY A 138 -30.61 -10.64 -3.30
CA GLY A 138 -29.96 -11.14 -2.09
C GLY A 138 -29.26 -12.48 -2.29
N CYS A 139 -28.98 -13.17 -1.18
CA CYS A 139 -28.18 -14.39 -1.20
C CYS A 139 -29.01 -15.63 -1.57
N GLU A 140 -28.66 -16.30 -2.68
CA GLU A 140 -29.32 -17.53 -3.17
C GLU A 140 -29.24 -18.71 -2.16
N SER A 141 -28.19 -18.81 -1.34
CA SER A 141 -28.06 -19.86 -0.32
C SER A 141 -27.30 -19.40 0.93
N PRO A 142 -27.96 -19.20 2.08
CA PRO A 142 -27.31 -18.68 3.27
C PRO A 142 -26.31 -19.70 3.85
N ILE A 143 -25.09 -19.24 4.15
CA ILE A 143 -24.08 -20.05 4.83
C ILE A 143 -24.17 -19.80 6.34
N ILE A 144 -24.46 -20.86 7.09
CA ILE A 144 -24.43 -20.85 8.55
C ILE A 144 -23.04 -21.30 8.99
N ALA A 145 -22.38 -20.50 9.82
CA ALA A 145 -21.13 -20.86 10.47
C ALA A 145 -20.99 -20.09 11.78
N GLU A 146 -20.16 -20.61 12.68
CA GLU A 146 -19.93 -20.10 14.04
C GLU A 146 -19.48 -18.65 14.08
N ASN A 147 -18.74 -18.20 13.06
CA ASN A 147 -18.25 -16.83 12.98
C ASN A 147 -18.16 -16.34 11.53
N GLN A 148 -18.02 -15.03 11.38
CA GLN A 148 -18.03 -14.35 10.10
C GLN A 148 -16.84 -14.74 9.20
N LEU A 149 -15.66 -14.93 9.79
CA LEU A 149 -14.48 -15.36 9.04
C LEU A 149 -14.67 -16.76 8.44
N LYS A 150 -15.29 -17.67 9.21
CA LYS A 150 -15.63 -19.01 8.74
C LYS A 150 -16.67 -18.97 7.63
N LYS A 151 -17.69 -18.11 7.72
CA LYS A 151 -18.66 -17.90 6.63
C LYS A 151 -17.97 -17.43 5.34
N LEU A 152 -17.08 -16.43 5.44
CA LEU A 152 -16.30 -15.94 4.29
C LEU A 152 -15.43 -17.03 3.68
N SER A 153 -14.73 -17.81 4.51
CA SER A 153 -13.89 -18.92 4.08
C SER A 153 -14.68 -20.04 3.40
N LEU A 154 -15.85 -20.41 3.93
CA LEU A 154 -16.74 -21.39 3.31
C LEU A 154 -17.34 -20.87 2.00
N GLY A 155 -17.71 -19.60 1.95
CA GLY A 155 -18.17 -18.93 0.73
C GLY A 155 -17.12 -18.91 -0.38
N ALA A 156 -15.83 -18.86 -0.02
CA ALA A 156 -14.73 -18.91 -0.98
C ALA A 156 -14.48 -20.32 -1.55
N LYS A 157 -14.96 -21.39 -0.91
CA LYS A 157 -14.82 -22.77 -1.42
C LYS A 157 -15.59 -23.02 -2.71
N PHE A 158 -16.63 -22.23 -3.00
CA PHE A 158 -17.35 -22.26 -4.27
C PHE A 158 -16.51 -21.79 -5.46
N LEU A 159 -15.31 -21.25 -5.18
CA LEU A 159 -14.36 -20.73 -6.15
C LEU A 159 -13.21 -21.70 -6.40
N LYS A 160 -13.40 -22.97 -6.01
CA LYS A 160 -12.41 -24.01 -6.30
C LYS A 160 -12.34 -24.23 -7.81
N LEU A 161 -11.15 -24.06 -8.35
CA LEU A 161 -10.80 -24.53 -9.67
C LEU A 161 -10.99 -26.05 -9.73
N ASP A 162 -11.72 -26.54 -10.73
CA ASP A 162 -11.59 -27.91 -11.18
C ASP A 162 -10.23 -28.04 -11.89
N ALA A 163 -9.22 -28.48 -11.14
CA ALA A 163 -7.85 -28.55 -11.63
C ALA A 163 -7.60 -29.76 -12.55
N GLU A 164 -8.59 -30.65 -12.68
CA GLU A 164 -8.51 -31.88 -13.47
C GLU A 164 -9.01 -31.63 -14.91
N ASN A 165 -10.01 -30.77 -15.08
CA ASN A 165 -10.61 -30.44 -16.39
C ASN A 165 -10.31 -29.00 -16.84
N VAL A 166 -9.03 -28.61 -16.83
CA VAL A 166 -8.62 -27.26 -17.26
C VAL A 166 -8.39 -27.23 -18.78
N GLU A 167 -9.22 -26.45 -19.48
CA GLU A 167 -9.05 -26.21 -20.91
C GLU A 167 -7.90 -25.24 -21.22
N PHE A 168 -7.25 -25.42 -22.37
CA PHE A 168 -6.18 -24.54 -22.84
C PHE A 168 -6.70 -23.58 -23.90
N PHE A 169 -6.51 -22.28 -23.69
CA PHE A 169 -6.88 -21.24 -24.64
C PHE A 169 -5.66 -20.79 -25.46
N GLY A 170 -5.82 -20.77 -26.79
CA GLY A 170 -4.78 -20.32 -27.73
C GLY A 170 -4.91 -18.87 -28.17
N ASN A 171 -6.11 -18.28 -28.07
CA ASN A 171 -6.36 -16.88 -28.44
C ASN A 171 -7.04 -16.17 -27.27
N PHE A 172 -6.69 -14.90 -27.05
CA PHE A 172 -7.27 -14.09 -25.98
C PHE A 172 -7.41 -12.64 -26.47
N GLY A 173 -8.65 -12.18 -26.61
CA GLY A 173 -8.98 -10.85 -27.11
C GLY A 173 -10.05 -10.17 -26.26
N LYS A 174 -10.87 -9.33 -26.91
CA LYS A 174 -11.91 -8.53 -26.25
C LYS A 174 -12.95 -9.41 -25.55
N THR A 175 -13.47 -10.41 -26.24
CA THR A 175 -14.54 -11.28 -25.75
C THR A 175 -14.10 -12.02 -24.49
N GLU A 176 -12.92 -12.63 -24.51
CA GLU A 176 -12.36 -13.37 -23.38
C GLU A 176 -12.02 -12.41 -22.22
N SER A 177 -11.52 -11.21 -22.52
CA SER A 177 -11.25 -10.19 -21.50
C SER A 177 -12.51 -9.75 -20.77
N VAL A 178 -13.60 -9.50 -21.50
CA VAL A 178 -14.89 -9.08 -20.93
C VAL A 178 -15.52 -10.24 -20.15
N ASP A 179 -15.51 -11.47 -20.66
CA ASP A 179 -15.99 -12.66 -19.94
C ASP A 179 -15.26 -12.85 -18.60
N VAL A 180 -13.94 -12.67 -18.58
CA VAL A 180 -13.15 -12.76 -17.34
C VAL A 180 -13.56 -11.69 -16.33
N ILE A 181 -13.77 -10.45 -16.79
CA ILE A 181 -14.22 -9.35 -15.93
C ILE A 181 -15.62 -9.65 -15.36
N GLU A 182 -16.55 -10.04 -16.22
CA GLU A 182 -17.93 -10.38 -15.84
C GLU A 182 -17.96 -11.52 -14.83
N TYR A 183 -17.25 -12.62 -15.11
CA TYR A 183 -17.13 -13.76 -14.22
C TYR A 183 -16.66 -13.32 -12.83
N TYR A 184 -15.53 -12.60 -12.73
CA TYR A 184 -14.98 -12.23 -11.42
C TYR A 184 -15.85 -11.21 -10.69
N PHE A 185 -16.43 -10.25 -11.40
CA PHE A 185 -17.30 -9.25 -10.79
C PHE A 185 -18.56 -9.90 -10.19
N VAL A 186 -19.28 -10.71 -10.98
CA VAL A 186 -20.47 -11.45 -10.52
C VAL A 186 -20.12 -12.42 -9.40
N THR A 187 -19.01 -13.12 -9.53
CA THR A 187 -18.52 -14.08 -8.52
C THR A 187 -18.28 -13.40 -7.17
N VAL A 188 -17.62 -12.24 -7.18
CA VAL A 188 -17.35 -11.46 -5.96
C VAL A 188 -18.65 -10.92 -5.37
N ILE A 189 -19.62 -10.50 -6.18
CA ILE A 189 -20.95 -10.10 -5.70
C ILE A 189 -21.63 -11.26 -4.97
N LYS A 190 -21.70 -12.43 -5.61
CA LYS A 190 -22.29 -13.64 -5.01
C LYS A 190 -21.57 -14.06 -3.74
N TRP A 191 -20.25 -13.93 -3.68
CA TRP A 191 -19.47 -14.21 -2.48
C TRP A 191 -19.75 -13.21 -1.35
N MET A 192 -19.73 -11.90 -1.63
CA MET A 192 -19.99 -10.84 -0.67
C MET A 192 -21.43 -10.87 -0.14
N LEU A 193 -22.41 -11.22 -0.99
CA LEU A 193 -23.80 -11.39 -0.58
C LEU A 193 -24.00 -12.48 0.46
N ARG A 194 -23.09 -13.46 0.59
CA ARG A 194 -23.18 -14.48 1.66
C ARG A 194 -22.84 -13.92 3.04
N PHE A 195 -22.32 -12.70 3.12
CA PHE A 195 -21.95 -12.05 4.36
C PHE A 195 -23.07 -11.14 4.88
N SER A 196 -23.55 -11.40 6.09
CA SER A 196 -24.69 -10.70 6.69
C SER A 196 -24.44 -9.21 6.88
N GLU A 197 -23.25 -8.81 7.31
CA GLU A 197 -22.98 -7.39 7.57
C GLU A 197 -22.88 -6.59 6.27
N PHE A 198 -22.40 -7.20 5.18
CA PHE A 198 -22.43 -6.56 3.87
C PHE A 198 -23.86 -6.30 3.40
N GLN A 199 -24.76 -7.28 3.58
CA GLN A 199 -26.18 -7.12 3.20
C GLN A 199 -26.89 -5.98 3.94
N LYS A 200 -26.46 -5.64 5.17
CA LYS A 200 -27.01 -4.53 5.96
C LYS A 200 -26.58 -3.14 5.46
N LEU A 201 -25.55 -3.06 4.64
CA LEU A 201 -25.06 -1.79 4.11
C LEU A 201 -26.03 -1.22 3.06
N GLY A 202 -26.06 0.12 2.94
CA GLY A 202 -26.79 0.77 1.85
C GLY A 202 -26.23 0.39 0.48
N LYS A 203 -27.09 0.32 -0.54
CA LYS A 203 -26.73 -0.14 -1.90
C LYS A 203 -25.54 0.61 -2.51
N ASN A 204 -25.45 1.92 -2.29
CA ASN A 204 -24.32 2.73 -2.77
C ASN A 204 -22.98 2.30 -2.15
N VAL A 205 -22.99 1.97 -0.84
CA VAL A 205 -21.79 1.49 -0.13
C VAL A 205 -21.44 0.08 -0.59
N GLN A 206 -22.44 -0.79 -0.77
CA GLN A 206 -22.24 -2.13 -1.33
C GLN A 206 -21.54 -2.06 -2.69
N MET A 207 -22.04 -1.23 -3.60
CA MET A 207 -21.47 -1.07 -4.94
C MET A 207 -20.05 -0.48 -4.89
N THR A 208 -19.82 0.51 -4.04
CA THR A 208 -18.47 1.12 -3.86
C THR A 208 -17.45 0.09 -3.38
N LEU A 209 -17.82 -0.76 -2.42
CA LEU A 209 -16.98 -1.85 -1.94
C LEU A 209 -16.69 -2.87 -3.05
N LEU A 210 -17.72 -3.24 -3.82
CA LEU A 210 -17.58 -4.18 -4.93
C LEU A 210 -16.60 -3.65 -5.98
N TYR A 211 -16.72 -2.40 -6.41
CA TYR A 211 -15.78 -1.75 -7.34
C TYR A 211 -14.34 -1.75 -6.82
N SER A 212 -14.16 -1.64 -5.51
CA SER A 212 -12.83 -1.58 -4.90
C SER A 212 -12.18 -2.96 -4.72
N ILE A 213 -12.98 -4.01 -4.52
CA ILE A 213 -12.46 -5.32 -4.09
C ILE A 213 -12.36 -6.35 -5.22
N TRP A 214 -13.22 -6.28 -6.23
CA TRP A 214 -13.35 -7.37 -7.22
C TRP A 214 -12.04 -7.66 -7.96
N HIS A 215 -11.29 -6.63 -8.36
CA HIS A 215 -10.04 -6.78 -9.08
C HIS A 215 -8.91 -7.33 -8.19
N VAL A 216 -8.97 -7.04 -6.88
CA VAL A 216 -7.99 -7.53 -5.90
C VAL A 216 -8.24 -9.02 -5.72
N PHE A 217 -9.51 -9.39 -5.55
CA PHE A 217 -9.94 -10.77 -5.46
C PHE A 217 -9.55 -11.56 -6.71
N MET A 218 -9.81 -11.02 -7.92
CA MET A 218 -9.38 -11.63 -9.18
C MET A 218 -7.88 -11.95 -9.19
N LYS A 219 -7.02 -11.01 -8.79
CA LYS A 219 -5.56 -11.23 -8.74
C LYS A 219 -5.19 -12.36 -7.78
N PHE A 220 -5.73 -12.33 -6.55
CA PHE A 220 -5.48 -13.39 -5.57
C PHE A 220 -5.97 -14.75 -6.06
N HIS A 221 -7.15 -14.81 -6.65
CA HIS A 221 -7.71 -16.04 -7.19
C HIS A 221 -6.85 -16.60 -8.32
N LYS A 222 -6.45 -15.78 -9.30
CA LYS A 222 -5.55 -16.20 -10.39
C LYS A 222 -4.25 -16.80 -9.86
N CYS A 223 -3.63 -16.17 -8.86
CA CYS A 223 -2.41 -16.69 -8.21
C CYS A 223 -2.67 -18.03 -7.49
N SER A 224 -3.73 -18.11 -6.69
CA SER A 224 -4.11 -19.31 -5.93
C SER A 224 -4.45 -20.48 -6.87
N ALA A 225 -5.29 -20.24 -7.88
CA ALA A 225 -5.68 -21.22 -8.88
C ALA A 225 -4.48 -21.71 -9.70
N THR A 226 -3.58 -20.81 -10.10
CA THR A 226 -2.33 -21.19 -10.78
C THR A 226 -1.44 -22.05 -9.87
N ALA A 227 -1.31 -21.69 -8.59
CA ALA A 227 -0.53 -22.49 -7.65
C ALA A 227 -1.13 -23.89 -7.44
N MET A 228 -2.46 -23.99 -7.36
CA MET A 228 -3.16 -25.28 -7.26
C MET A 228 -2.96 -26.12 -8.52
N PHE A 229 -3.13 -25.54 -9.71
CA PHE A 229 -2.89 -26.21 -10.98
C PHE A 229 -1.47 -26.77 -11.10
N ARG A 230 -0.46 -26.02 -10.66
CA ARG A 230 0.95 -26.47 -10.67
C ARG A 230 1.24 -27.60 -9.68
N LYS A 231 0.47 -27.68 -8.58
CA LYS A 231 0.60 -28.78 -7.62
C LYS A 231 0.02 -30.08 -8.18
N THR A 232 -1.06 -30.00 -8.94
CA THR A 232 -1.73 -31.18 -9.52
C THR A 232 -1.09 -31.62 -10.83
N ASN A 233 -0.64 -30.69 -11.67
CA ASN A 233 -0.05 -30.98 -12.98
C ASN A 233 1.48 -30.92 -12.93
N LYS A 234 2.16 -32.07 -13.04
CA LYS A 234 3.63 -32.14 -12.96
C LYS A 234 4.37 -31.47 -14.14
N ASN A 235 3.72 -31.36 -15.30
CA ASN A 235 4.32 -30.84 -16.55
C ASN A 235 3.95 -29.37 -16.84
N TRP A 236 3.76 -28.56 -15.79
CA TRP A 236 3.39 -27.16 -15.93
C TRP A 236 4.54 -26.31 -16.52
N LYS A 237 4.20 -25.24 -17.24
CA LYS A 237 5.18 -24.30 -17.82
C LYS A 237 5.24 -22.96 -17.09
N PRO A 238 6.39 -22.26 -17.07
CA PRO A 238 6.54 -20.97 -16.39
C PRO A 238 5.56 -19.88 -16.81
N PHE A 239 5.13 -19.87 -18.08
CA PHE A 239 4.20 -18.88 -18.65
C PHE A 239 2.73 -19.28 -18.57
N GLN A 240 2.41 -20.46 -18.03
CA GLN A 240 1.02 -20.90 -17.83
C GLN A 240 0.41 -20.24 -16.59
N ARG A 241 -0.79 -19.67 -16.74
CA ARG A 241 -1.59 -19.09 -15.67
C ARG A 241 -3.03 -19.56 -15.78
N ILE A 242 -3.67 -19.76 -14.64
CA ILE A 242 -5.10 -20.02 -14.58
C ILE A 242 -5.85 -18.69 -14.50
N ILE A 243 -6.83 -18.55 -15.39
CA ILE A 243 -7.79 -17.46 -15.43
C ILE A 243 -9.17 -18.11 -15.49
N ARG A 244 -10.05 -17.81 -14.52
CA ARG A 244 -11.33 -18.54 -14.36
C ARG A 244 -11.05 -20.05 -14.22
N ASN A 245 -11.42 -20.84 -15.22
CA ASN A 245 -11.24 -22.29 -15.30
C ASN A 245 -10.37 -22.72 -16.49
N VAL A 246 -9.66 -21.76 -17.11
CA VAL A 246 -8.84 -22.01 -18.30
C VAL A 246 -7.36 -21.74 -17.99
N CYS A 247 -6.50 -22.52 -18.62
CA CYS A 247 -5.06 -22.30 -18.60
C CYS A 247 -4.66 -21.52 -19.85
N LEU A 248 -4.11 -20.33 -19.63
CA LEU A 248 -3.52 -19.50 -20.67
C LEU A 248 -2.00 -19.65 -20.61
N ASP A 249 -1.39 -20.08 -21.72
CA ASP A 249 0.06 -20.11 -21.89
C ASP A 249 0.51 -18.81 -22.56
N PHE A 250 1.00 -17.85 -21.79
CA PHE A 250 1.36 -16.51 -22.28
C PHE A 250 2.49 -16.51 -23.33
N GLU A 251 3.25 -17.61 -23.47
CA GLU A 251 4.26 -17.73 -24.52
C GLU A 251 3.65 -18.11 -25.87
N LYS A 252 2.53 -18.85 -25.85
CA LYS A 252 1.90 -19.42 -27.05
C LYS A 252 0.59 -18.73 -27.43
N ALA A 253 -0.07 -18.12 -26.45
CA ALA A 253 -1.34 -17.48 -26.65
C ALA A 253 -1.20 -16.26 -27.57
N LYS A 254 -2.05 -16.20 -28.58
CA LYS A 254 -2.21 -15.00 -29.41
C LYS A 254 -3.06 -14.00 -28.62
N MET A 255 -2.42 -12.94 -28.15
CA MET A 255 -3.08 -11.85 -27.44
C MET A 255 -3.48 -10.78 -28.46
N ASP A 256 -4.78 -10.53 -28.60
CA ASP A 256 -5.28 -9.39 -29.35
C ASP A 256 -5.55 -8.22 -28.40
N THR A 257 -4.66 -7.24 -28.45
CA THR A 257 -4.77 -5.99 -27.67
C THR A 257 -5.19 -4.79 -28.52
N THR A 258 -5.44 -4.99 -29.83
CA THR A 258 -5.72 -3.89 -30.78
C THR A 258 -7.01 -3.14 -30.46
N TRP A 259 -7.97 -3.83 -29.83
CA TRP A 259 -9.21 -3.23 -29.36
C TRP A 259 -9.03 -2.34 -28.13
N LEU A 260 -7.97 -2.52 -27.35
CA LEU A 260 -7.72 -1.81 -26.10
C LEU A 260 -6.76 -0.64 -26.27
N SER A 261 -5.77 -0.79 -27.16
CA SER A 261 -4.64 0.13 -27.27
C SER A 261 -4.04 0.11 -28.68
N ASP A 262 -3.66 1.27 -29.18
CA ASP A 262 -2.89 1.47 -30.41
C ASP A 262 -1.37 1.33 -30.22
N TYR A 263 -0.90 1.18 -28.97
CA TYR A 263 0.52 0.88 -28.71
C TYR A 263 0.94 -0.50 -29.25
N PRO A 264 2.21 -0.65 -29.67
CA PRO A 264 2.77 -1.92 -30.11
C PRO A 264 2.54 -3.06 -29.11
N HIS A 265 2.17 -4.24 -29.60
CA HIS A 265 1.88 -5.43 -28.79
C HIS A 265 2.96 -5.75 -27.74
N MET A 266 4.24 -5.53 -28.07
CA MET A 266 5.36 -5.76 -27.13
C MET A 266 5.25 -4.98 -25.81
N TYR A 267 4.48 -3.88 -25.78
CA TYR A 267 4.28 -3.07 -24.59
C TYR A 267 2.99 -3.39 -23.84
N VAL A 268 2.03 -4.05 -24.49
CA VAL A 268 0.66 -4.25 -23.97
C VAL A 268 0.36 -5.73 -23.68
N GLY A 269 1.12 -6.65 -24.28
CA GLY A 269 0.90 -8.09 -24.21
C GLY A 269 1.61 -8.84 -23.07
N MET A 270 2.26 -8.15 -22.12
CA MET A 270 2.93 -8.75 -20.95
C MET A 270 2.03 -8.80 -19.71
#